data_AF-A0A7C1B8C6-F1
#
_entry.id   AF-A0A7C1B8C6-F1
#
_cell.length_a   1.000
_cell.length_b   1.000
_cell.length_c   1.000
_cell.angle_alpha   90.00
_cell.angle_beta   90.00
_cell.angle_gamma   90.00
#
_symmetry.space_group_name_H-M   'P 1'
#
loop_
_entity.id
_entity.type
_entity.pdbx_description
1 polymer ?
#
loop_
_entity_poly.entity_id
_entity_poly.type
_entity_poly.pdbx_seq_one_letter_code
_entity_poly.pdbx_strand_id
1 'polypeptide(L)' 'MSGVVEMSSNRVKTGISSLDEIMEGGFPPGRVYIVAGEAGTGK' A
#
# COMPACT_ATOMS: atom_id res chain seq x y z
N MET A 1 -5.62 13.29 27.77
CA MET A 1 -5.92 13.32 26.32
C MET A 1 -4.70 12.75 25.58
N SER A 2 -4.64 11.44 25.38
CA SER A 2 -3.59 10.84 24.56
C SER A 2 -3.88 11.19 23.11
N GLY A 3 -3.18 12.20 22.58
CA GLY A 3 -3.20 12.52 21.16
C GLY A 3 -2.59 11.35 20.40
N VAL A 4 -3.44 10.47 19.89
CA VAL A 4 -3.06 9.57 18.81
C VAL A 4 -2.72 10.49 17.66
N VAL A 5 -1.43 10.66 17.38
CA VAL A 5 -0.98 11.26 16.12
C VAL A 5 -1.52 10.33 15.05
N GLU A 6 -2.58 10.73 14.35
CA GLU A 6 -2.88 10.12 13.07
C GLU A 6 -1.63 10.33 12.20
N MET A 7 -0.82 9.28 12.09
CA MET A 7 0.13 9.15 11.01
C MET A 7 -0.74 9.08 9.76
N SER A 8 -1.01 10.23 9.15
CA SER A 8 -1.47 10.30 7.77
C SER A 8 -0.34 9.70 6.93
N SER A 9 -0.34 8.37 6.86
CA SER A 9 0.64 7.61 6.14
C SER A 9 0.52 8.05 4.70
N ASN A 10 1.48 8.85 4.24
CA ASN A 10 1.57 9.31 2.85
C ASN A 10 1.91 8.09 1.98
N ARG A 11 0.95 7.16 1.88
CA ARG A 11 1.05 5.90 1.18
C ARG A 11 0.89 6.16 -0.31
N VAL A 12 1.67 5.43 -1.08
CA VAL A 12 1.62 5.46 -2.52
C VAL A 12 0.54 4.48 -2.97
N LYS A 13 -0.52 4.99 -3.60
CA LYS A 13 -1.60 4.15 -4.15
C LYS A 13 -1.06 3.16 -5.17
N THR A 14 -1.61 1.95 -5.15
CA THR A 14 -1.35 0.90 -6.15
C THR A 14 -2.09 1.18 -7.45
N GLY A 15 -3.18 1.96 -7.40
CA GLY A 15 -4.05 2.25 -8.54
C GLY A 15 -5.14 1.19 -8.76
N ILE A 16 -5.13 0.12 -7.98
CA ILE A 16 -6.19 -0.90 -7.94
C ILE A 16 -7.03 -0.60 -6.69
N SER A 17 -8.26 -0.11 -6.88
CA SER A 17 -9.09 0.40 -5.76
C SER A 17 -9.29 -0.62 -4.65
N SER A 18 -9.59 -1.88 -4.99
CA SER A 18 -9.77 -2.95 -4.01
C SER A 18 -8.48 -3.29 -3.27
N LEU A 19 -7.33 -3.21 -3.94
CA LEU A 19 -6.04 -3.45 -3.29
C LEU A 19 -5.65 -2.28 -2.38
N ASP A 20 -5.92 -1.05 -2.82
CA ASP A 20 -5.70 0.14 -2.00
C ASP A 20 -6.52 0.11 -0.72
N GLU A 21 -7.78 -0.34 -0.77
CA GLU A 21 -8.64 -0.53 0.41
C GLU A 21 -8.04 -1.56 1.39
N ILE A 22 -7.58 -2.71 0.89
CA ILE A 22 -6.95 -3.75 1.71
C ILE A 22 -5.62 -3.28 2.31
N MET A 23 -4.88 -2.44 1.57
CA MET A 23 -3.57 -1.92 1.97
C MET A 23 -3.64 -0.59 2.73
N GLU A 24 -4.83 -0.16 3.16
CA GLU A 24 -5.06 1.09 3.91
C GLU A 24 -4.54 2.34 3.17
N GLY A 25 -4.73 2.39 1.85
CA GLY A 25 -4.30 3.49 0.99
C GLY A 25 -2.98 3.25 0.25
N GLY A 26 -2.39 2.05 0.36
CA GLY A 26 -1.29 1.60 -0.52
C GLY A 26 0.05 1.39 0.19
N PHE A 27 1.14 1.51 -0.56
CA PHE A 27 2.49 1.18 -0.09
C PHE A 27 3.10 2.28 0.79
N PRO A 28 3.65 1.94 1.97
CA PRO A 28 4.52 2.86 2.70
C PRO A 28 5.69 3.36 1.83
N PRO A 29 5.96 4.68 1.81
CA PRO A 29 7.04 5.23 1.00
C PRO A 29 8.43 4.84 1.54
N GLY A 30 9.44 4.88 0.68
CA GLY A 30 10.84 4.62 1.07
C GLY A 30 11.16 3.16 1.34
N ARG A 31 10.36 2.23 0.80
CA ARG A 31 10.57 0.78 0.93
C ARG A 31 10.67 0.11 -0.43
N VAL A 32 11.31 -1.05 -0.45
CA VAL A 32 11.39 -1.94 -1.62
C VAL A 32 10.38 -3.07 -1.45
N TYR A 33 9.61 -3.34 -2.50
CA TYR A 33 8.59 -4.38 -2.54
C TYR A 33 8.89 -5.36 -3.66
N ILE A 34 8.61 -6.63 -3.44
CA ILE A 34 8.73 -7.69 -4.46
C ILE A 34 7.33 -8.11 -4.86
N VAL A 35 7.07 -8.10 -6.16
CA VAL A 35 5.84 -8.65 -6.76
C VAL A 35 6.23 -9.94 -7.48
N ALA A 36 5.66 -11.07 -7.07
CA ALA A 36 6.02 -12.41 -7.54
C ALA A 36 4.79 -13.27 -7.85
N GLY A 37 4.97 -14.28 -8.72
CA GLY A 37 3.86 -15.02 -9.36
C GLY A 37 4.27 -15.63 -10.70
N GLU A 38 3.48 -16.57 -11.21
CA GLU A 38 3.77 -17.34 -12.43
C GLU A 38 3.64 -16.54 -13.74
N ALA A 39 3.96 -17.17 -14.88
CA ALA A 39 3.82 -16.54 -16.19
C ALA A 39 2.33 -16.25 -16.51
N GLY A 40 2.05 -15.05 -17.04
CA GLY A 40 0.69 -14.65 -17.42
C GLY A 40 -0.18 -14.08 -16.29
N THR A 41 0.33 -13.90 -15.07
CA THR A 41 -0.49 -13.46 -13.91
C THR A 41 -0.71 -11.95 -13.79
N GLY A 42 -0.09 -11.13 -14.65
CA GLY A 42 -0.28 -9.68 -14.59
C GLY A 42 0.28 -9.02 -13.33
N LYS A 43 1.42 -9.54 -12.84
CA LYS A 43 2.28 -8.77 -11.91
C LYS A 43 2.71 -7.46 -12.53
#